data_AF-A0A0F9GRG2-F1
#
_entry.id   AF-A0A0F9GRG2-F1
#
_cell.length_a   1.000
_cell.length_b   1.000
_cell.length_c   1.000
_cell.angle_alpha   90.00
_cell.angle_beta   90.00
_cell.angle_gamma   90.00
#
_symmetry.space_group_name_H-M   'P 1'
#
loop_
_entity.id
_entity.type
_entity.pdbx_description
1 polymer ?
#
loop_
_entity_poly.entity_id
_entity_poly.type
_entity_poly.pdbx_seq_one_letter_code
_entity_poly.pdbx_strand_id
1 'polypeptide(L)'
;MTEERSPPPTRQLDDWIVAYLKYTEVMEPPRIYDLWTAICTLSTAMQRVVWYDHGPDLTFYPNFYTILVGKSGLRKSVAIGCGADMLDDAGLEPGSGSITSPKLLDRLEKIYEDNRALSPTGDGHASLGIFADEVATFLKNPKSDSNLFTWLTELYDCK
;
A
#
# COMPACT_ATOMS: atom_id res chain seq x y z
N MET A 1 12.04 -9.18 31.59
CA MET A 1 11.93 -7.72 31.70
C MET A 1 10.88 -7.32 30.68
N THR A 2 9.63 -7.18 31.11
CA THR A 2 8.50 -6.82 30.25
C THR A 2 8.56 -5.32 29.99
N GLU A 3 8.92 -4.92 28.77
CA GLU A 3 8.82 -3.52 28.36
C GLU A 3 7.38 -3.05 28.51
N GLU A 4 7.19 -2.04 29.35
CA GLU A 4 5.93 -1.37 29.58
C GLU A 4 5.59 -0.61 28.28
N ARG A 5 4.72 -1.18 27.44
CA ARG A 5 4.25 -0.52 26.21
C ARG A 5 3.60 0.80 26.60
N SER A 6 4.12 1.91 26.07
CA SER A 6 3.52 3.24 26.22
C SER A 6 2.03 3.19 25.85
N PRO A 7 1.16 3.97 26.54
CA PRO A 7 -0.26 3.98 26.23
C PRO A 7 -0.48 4.33 24.76
N PRO A 8 -1.44 3.69 24.08
CA PRO A 8 -1.69 3.97 22.67
C PRO A 8 -2.02 5.46 22.50
N PRO A 9 -1.44 6.12 21.48
CA PRO A 9 -1.70 7.53 21.25
C PRO A 9 -3.20 7.77 21.04
N THR A 10 -3.71 8.86 21.61
CA THR A 10 -5.11 9.25 21.40
C THR A 10 -5.32 9.61 19.93
N ARG A 11 -6.43 9.15 19.36
CA ARG A 11 -6.84 9.49 17.99
C ARG A 11 -6.88 11.01 17.83
N GLN A 12 -6.10 11.54 16.88
CA GLN A 12 -6.02 12.98 16.61
C GLN A 12 -7.07 13.46 15.59
N LEU A 13 -7.58 12.55 14.76
CA LEU A 13 -8.50 12.85 13.66
C LEU A 13 -9.75 11.98 13.76
N ASP A 14 -10.93 12.59 13.60
CA ASP A 14 -12.20 11.86 13.57
C ASP A 14 -12.24 10.89 12.38
N ASP A 15 -11.92 11.40 11.18
CA ASP A 15 -11.86 10.65 9.94
C ASP A 15 -10.59 11.02 9.17
N TRP A 16 -9.74 10.02 8.93
CA TRP A 16 -8.45 10.21 8.27
C TRP A 16 -8.62 10.52 6.77
N ILE A 17 -9.59 9.92 6.07
CA ILE A 17 -9.80 10.16 4.63
C ILE A 17 -10.31 11.58 4.43
N VAL A 18 -11.27 12.03 5.26
CA VAL A 18 -11.79 13.40 5.20
C VAL A 18 -10.68 14.42 5.48
N ALA A 19 -9.83 14.15 6.49
CA ALA A 19 -8.69 15.00 6.81
C ALA A 19 -7.66 15.05 5.66
N TYR A 20 -7.35 13.89 5.07
CA TYR A 20 -6.44 13.80 3.92
C TYR A 20 -6.95 14.60 2.73
N LEU A 21 -8.23 14.44 2.36
CA LEU A 21 -8.83 15.19 1.25
C LEU A 21 -8.79 16.71 1.47
N LYS A 22 -8.90 17.16 2.72
CA LYS A 22 -8.76 18.58 3.07
C LYS A 22 -7.30 19.04 3.00
N TYR A 23 -6.37 18.18 3.40
CA TYR A 23 -4.93 18.45 3.32
C TYR A 23 -4.46 18.60 1.87
N THR A 24 -4.96 17.76 0.95
CA THR A 24 -4.55 17.78 -0.46
C THR A 24 -5.29 18.79 -1.33
N GLU A 25 -6.33 19.43 -0.80
CA GLU A 25 -7.21 20.35 -1.56
C GLU A 25 -6.43 21.47 -2.27
N VAL A 26 -5.34 21.95 -1.67
CA VAL A 26 -4.48 23.01 -2.22
C VAL A 26 -3.61 22.57 -3.42
N MET A 27 -3.43 21.26 -3.63
CA MET A 27 -2.59 20.71 -4.69
C MET A 27 -3.32 20.63 -6.04
N GLU A 28 -4.63 20.83 -6.03
CA GLU A 28 -5.54 20.87 -7.18
C GLU A 28 -5.58 19.61 -8.11
N PRO A 29 -5.27 18.37 -7.69
CA PRO A 29 -5.72 17.22 -8.49
C PRO A 29 -7.25 17.07 -8.39
N PRO A 30 -7.90 16.43 -9.37
CA PRO A 30 -9.29 16.01 -9.22
C PRO A 30 -9.49 15.23 -7.92
N ARG A 31 -10.48 15.61 -7.10
CA ARG A 31 -10.76 15.02 -5.78
C ARG A 31 -10.86 13.49 -5.76
N ILE A 32 -11.28 12.90 -6.89
CA ILE A 32 -11.34 11.44 -7.03
C ILE A 32 -9.97 10.76 -6.99
N TYR A 33 -8.92 11.43 -7.50
CA TYR A 33 -7.55 10.92 -7.44
C TYR A 33 -7.05 10.93 -6.01
N ASP A 34 -7.25 12.04 -5.28
CA ASP A 34 -6.88 12.12 -3.87
C ASP A 34 -7.64 11.11 -3.01
N LEU A 35 -8.94 10.87 -3.28
CA LEU A 35 -9.72 9.88 -2.55
C LEU A 35 -9.13 8.48 -2.70
N TRP A 36 -8.81 8.08 -3.93
CA TRP A 36 -8.25 6.76 -4.19
C TRP A 36 -6.81 6.62 -3.68
N THR A 37 -6.00 7.69 -3.79
CA THR A 37 -4.69 7.71 -3.12
C THR A 37 -4.85 7.55 -1.61
N ALA A 38 -5.76 8.30 -0.97
CA ALA A 38 -6.00 8.23 0.46
C ALA A 38 -6.33 6.79 0.89
N ILE A 39 -7.26 6.15 0.19
CA ILE A 39 -7.65 4.76 0.47
C ILE A 39 -6.44 3.83 0.38
N CYS A 40 -5.61 3.94 -0.66
CA CYS A 40 -4.40 3.13 -0.83
C CYS A 40 -3.34 3.41 0.25
N THR A 41 -3.12 4.67 0.62
CA THR A 41 -2.21 5.05 1.70
C THR A 41 -2.66 4.46 3.03
N LEU A 42 -3.95 4.59 3.37
CA LEU A 42 -4.50 4.01 4.60
C LEU A 42 -4.39 2.48 4.61
N SER A 43 -4.76 1.84 3.50
CA SER A 43 -4.61 0.39 3.31
C SER A 43 -3.16 -0.08 3.52
N THR A 44 -2.20 0.64 2.93
CA THR A 44 -0.77 0.33 3.07
C THR A 44 -0.34 0.44 4.54
N ALA A 45 -0.81 1.48 5.25
CA ALA A 45 -0.52 1.66 6.66
C ALA A 45 -1.17 0.61 7.57
N MET A 46 -2.34 0.09 7.18
CA MET A 46 -3.03 -0.97 7.93
C MET A 46 -2.39 -2.34 7.78
N GLN A 47 -1.57 -2.57 6.74
CA GLN A 47 -0.90 -3.86 6.49
C GLN A 47 -1.86 -5.05 6.69
N ARG A 48 -1.51 -6.04 7.51
CA ARG A 48 -2.38 -7.17 7.88
C ARG A 48 -2.92 -7.10 9.31
N VAL A 49 -2.89 -5.93 9.94
CA VAL A 49 -3.36 -5.79 11.33
C VAL A 49 -4.87 -5.53 11.43
N VAL A 50 -5.53 -5.23 10.32
CA VAL A 50 -6.98 -5.06 10.25
C VAL A 50 -7.53 -5.91 9.12
N TRP A 51 -8.60 -6.63 9.42
CA TRP A 51 -9.28 -7.51 8.47
C TRP A 51 -10.79 -7.50 8.72
N TYR A 52 -11.53 -7.96 7.72
CA TYR A 52 -12.97 -8.19 7.79
C TYR A 52 -13.26 -9.68 7.60
N ASP A 53 -13.85 -10.30 8.62
CA ASP A 53 -14.23 -11.71 8.59
C ASP A 53 -15.66 -11.86 8.04
N HIS A 54 -15.78 -12.55 6.91
CA HIS A 54 -17.04 -12.86 6.25
C HIS A 54 -17.38 -14.35 6.34
N GLY A 55 -17.60 -14.83 7.55
CA GLY A 55 -17.86 -16.25 7.81
C GLY A 55 -16.58 -17.05 8.10
N PRO A 56 -16.67 -18.39 8.13
CA PRO A 56 -15.60 -19.24 8.66
C PRO A 56 -14.34 -19.31 7.79
N ASP A 57 -14.46 -19.10 6.47
CA ASP A 57 -13.37 -19.36 5.51
C ASP A 57 -12.95 -18.12 4.69
N LEU A 58 -13.54 -16.94 4.95
CA LEU A 58 -13.32 -15.74 4.15
C LEU A 58 -12.87 -14.58 5.03
N THR A 59 -11.57 -14.27 5.00
CA THR A 59 -11.00 -13.08 5.65
C THR A 59 -10.51 -12.12 4.56
N PHE A 60 -11.04 -10.89 4.59
CA PHE A 60 -10.67 -9.84 3.66
C PHE A 60 -9.73 -8.84 4.33
N TYR A 61 -8.57 -8.64 3.73
CA TYR A 61 -7.68 -7.55 4.08
C TYR A 61 -7.97 -6.37 3.15
N PRO A 62 -7.72 -5.13 3.60
CA PRO A 62 -7.84 -3.95 2.73
C PRO A 62 -6.67 -3.94 1.74
N ASN A 63 -6.62 -4.89 0.82
CA ASN A 63 -5.62 -4.99 -0.24
C ASN A 63 -6.21 -4.35 -1.50
N PHE A 64 -5.49 -3.42 -2.13
CA PHE A 64 -6.02 -2.65 -3.26
C PHE A 64 -5.02 -2.56 -4.41
N TYR A 65 -5.50 -2.82 -5.62
CA TYR A 65 -4.84 -2.39 -6.85
C TYR A 65 -5.60 -1.23 -7.48
N THR A 66 -5.00 -0.05 -7.42
CA THR A 66 -5.62 1.19 -7.87
C THR A 66 -4.83 1.78 -9.03
N ILE A 67 -5.52 2.05 -10.13
CA ILE A 67 -4.95 2.70 -11.31
C ILE A 67 -5.70 4.00 -11.57
N LEU A 68 -5.01 5.13 -11.48
CA LEU A 68 -5.58 6.43 -11.82
C LEU A 68 -5.51 6.66 -13.33
N VAL A 69 -6.67 6.72 -13.98
CA VAL A 69 -6.77 6.93 -15.43
C VAL A 69 -7.37 8.31 -15.73
N GLY A 70 -6.79 8.98 -16.72
CA GLY A 70 -7.30 10.26 -17.20
C GLY A 70 -6.33 10.94 -18.16
N LYS A 71 -6.80 12.02 -18.80
CA LYS A 71 -6.02 12.83 -19.73
C LYS A 71 -4.68 13.26 -19.10
N SER A 72 -3.68 13.51 -19.95
CA SER A 72 -2.42 14.11 -19.51
C SER A 72 -2.69 15.48 -18.87
N GLY A 73 -1.83 15.88 -17.92
CA GLY A 73 -1.93 17.16 -17.22
C GLY A 73 -2.93 17.22 -16.05
N LEU A 74 -3.68 16.15 -15.76
CA LEU A 74 -4.62 16.12 -14.62
C LEU A 74 -3.97 15.79 -13.27
N ARG A 75 -2.67 16.09 -13.09
CA ARG A 75 -1.95 15.98 -11.81
C ARG A 75 -2.03 14.61 -11.09
N LYS A 76 -2.19 13.52 -11.85
CA LYS A 76 -2.25 12.14 -11.30
C LYS A 76 -1.02 11.81 -10.45
N SER A 77 0.18 12.07 -10.98
CA SER A 77 1.45 11.85 -10.26
C SER A 77 1.56 12.69 -9.00
N VAL A 78 0.96 13.89 -8.97
CA VAL A 78 0.94 14.73 -7.76
C VAL A 78 0.09 14.06 -6.68
N ALA A 79 -1.10 13.56 -7.03
CA ALA A 79 -1.95 12.83 -6.09
C ALA A 79 -1.26 11.56 -5.58
N ILE A 80 -0.59 10.78 -6.45
CA ILE A 80 0.15 9.57 -6.08
C ILE A 80 1.32 9.92 -5.14
N GLY A 81 2.13 10.92 -5.51
CA GLY A 81 3.30 11.36 -4.76
C GLY A 81 2.94 11.80 -3.34
N CYS A 82 1.87 12.56 -3.17
CA CYS A 82 1.44 13.00 -1.84
C CYS A 82 1.15 11.84 -0.87
N GLY A 83 0.54 10.76 -1.37
CA GLY A 83 0.29 9.56 -0.57
C GLY A 83 1.56 8.76 -0.29
N ALA A 84 2.50 8.71 -1.24
CA ALA A 84 3.79 8.04 -1.08
C ALA A 84 4.68 8.78 -0.07
N ASP A 85 4.78 10.10 -0.17
CA ASP A 85 5.55 10.95 0.74
C ASP A 85 5.02 10.79 2.18
N MET A 86 3.70 10.75 2.36
CA MET A 86 3.09 10.54 3.68
C MET A 86 3.38 9.16 4.29
N LEU A 87 3.53 8.13 3.46
CA LEU A 87 3.93 6.79 3.94
C LEU A 87 5.40 6.77 4.34
N ASP A 88 6.25 7.43 3.56
CA ASP A 88 7.68 7.57 3.88
C ASP A 88 7.88 8.31 5.20
N ASP A 89 7.17 9.44 5.40
CA ASP A 89 7.14 10.19 6.67
C ASP A 89 6.64 9.35 7.85
N ALA A 90 5.77 8.36 7.60
CA ALA A 90 5.28 7.41 8.60
C ALA A 90 6.25 6.24 8.86
N GLY A 91 7.41 6.20 8.18
CA GLY A 91 8.39 5.12 8.27
C GLY A 91 8.00 3.85 7.50
N LEU A 92 7.02 3.95 6.60
CA LEU A 92 6.56 2.86 5.74
C LEU A 92 7.11 3.08 4.33
N GLU A 93 8.36 2.68 4.09
CA GLU A 93 9.03 2.90 2.79
C GLU A 93 8.24 2.29 1.62
N PRO A 94 7.54 3.09 0.79
CA PRO A 94 6.82 2.55 -0.34
C PRO A 94 7.81 2.05 -1.41
N GLY A 95 7.39 1.04 -2.16
CA GLY A 95 8.14 0.55 -3.31
C GLY A 95 8.14 1.59 -4.44
N SER A 96 9.32 1.86 -5.01
CA SER A 96 9.43 2.62 -6.27
C SER A 96 8.78 1.83 -7.41
N GLY A 97 7.96 2.51 -8.23
CA GLY A 97 7.24 1.91 -9.35
C GLY A 97 8.08 1.28 -10.47
N SER A 98 9.41 1.39 -10.44
CA SER A 98 10.32 0.81 -11.44
C SER A 98 11.07 -0.43 -10.95
N ILE A 99 10.38 -1.36 -10.30
CA ILE A 99 10.97 -2.63 -9.80
C ILE A 99 10.77 -3.76 -10.81
N THR A 100 11.79 -4.60 -11.01
CA THR A 100 11.69 -5.84 -11.81
C THR A 100 11.07 -6.95 -10.96
N SER A 101 10.34 -7.89 -11.55
CA SER A 101 9.67 -8.97 -10.80
C SER A 101 10.57 -9.78 -9.85
N PRO A 102 11.83 -10.14 -10.19
CA PRO A 102 12.73 -10.79 -9.22
C PRO A 102 13.03 -9.91 -8.00
N LYS A 103 13.37 -8.63 -8.23
CA LYS A 103 13.60 -7.68 -7.13
C LYS A 103 12.35 -7.45 -6.27
N LEU A 104 11.16 -7.52 -6.88
CA LEU A 104 9.90 -7.43 -6.14
C LEU A 104 9.76 -8.62 -5.20
N LEU A 105 10.02 -9.84 -5.68
CA LEU A 105 10.03 -11.04 -4.83
C LEU A 105 11.06 -10.96 -3.72
N ASP A 106 12.31 -10.58 -4.02
CA ASP A 106 13.36 -10.44 -3.02
C ASP A 106 12.96 -9.44 -1.91
N ARG A 107 12.28 -8.35 -2.30
CA ARG A 107 11.76 -7.34 -1.34
C ARG A 107 10.63 -7.90 -0.50
N LEU A 108 9.68 -8.62 -1.10
CA LEU A 108 8.57 -9.26 -0.38
C LEU A 108 9.07 -10.31 0.61
N GLU A 109 10.03 -11.14 0.21
CA GLU A 109 10.66 -12.15 1.08
C GLU A 109 11.34 -11.50 2.28
N LYS A 110 12.10 -10.41 2.05
CA LYS A 110 12.71 -9.65 3.14
C LYS A 110 11.67 -9.11 4.12
N ILE A 111 10.61 -8.48 3.62
CA ILE A 111 9.53 -7.94 4.47
C ILE A 111 8.85 -9.05 5.26
N TYR A 112 8.62 -10.20 4.63
CA TYR A 112 8.05 -11.37 5.31
C TYR A 112 8.91 -11.81 6.49
N GLU A 113 10.22 -12.00 6.29
CA GLU A 113 11.14 -12.43 7.34
C GLU A 113 11.27 -11.38 8.46
N ASP A 114 11.34 -10.09 8.12
CA ASP A 114 11.38 -9.00 9.10
C ASP A 114 10.12 -9.00 9.98
N ASN A 115 8.93 -9.10 9.38
CA ASN A 115 7.66 -9.14 10.12
C ASN A 115 7.49 -10.44 10.91
N ARG A 116 7.97 -11.56 10.37
CA ARG A 116 7.96 -12.87 11.04
C ARG A 116 8.79 -12.84 12.31
N ALA A 117 9.97 -12.23 12.27
CA ALA A 117 10.86 -12.09 13.41
C ALA A 117 10.26 -11.23 14.54
N LEU A 118 9.40 -10.27 14.18
CA LEU A 118 8.68 -9.40 15.13
C LEU A 118 7.36 -10.00 15.64
N SER A 119 6.87 -11.05 14.99
CA SER A 119 5.58 -11.68 15.30
C SER A 119 5.68 -12.60 16.51
N PRO A 120 4.87 -12.40 17.57
CA PRO A 120 4.86 -13.28 18.73
C PRO A 120 4.42 -14.72 18.42
N THR A 121 3.64 -14.92 17.35
CA THR A 121 3.17 -16.25 16.91
C THR A 121 4.10 -16.89 15.89
N GLY A 122 5.07 -16.13 15.36
CA GLY A 122 5.96 -16.58 14.29
C GLY A 122 5.31 -16.58 12.90
N ASP A 123 4.13 -15.97 12.75
CA ASP A 123 3.46 -15.74 11.48
C ASP A 123 3.96 -14.43 10.87
N GLY A 124 4.57 -14.49 9.68
CA GLY A 124 5.04 -13.31 8.95
C GLY A 124 4.00 -12.78 7.97
N HIS A 125 4.21 -11.55 7.48
CA HIS A 125 3.46 -11.04 6.34
C HIS A 125 4.32 -10.17 5.43
N ALA A 126 4.01 -10.19 4.13
CA ALA A 126 4.70 -9.38 3.12
C ALA A 126 3.78 -8.23 2.64
N SER A 127 3.55 -7.22 3.49
CA SER A 127 2.75 -6.05 3.11
C SER A 127 3.62 -5.00 2.44
N LEU A 128 3.31 -4.65 1.20
CA LEU A 128 4.05 -3.67 0.41
C LEU A 128 3.10 -2.75 -0.36
N GLY A 129 3.21 -1.45 -0.11
CA GLY A 129 2.61 -0.43 -0.98
C GLY A 129 3.55 -0.08 -2.11
N ILE A 130 3.07 -0.10 -3.36
CA ILE A 130 3.84 0.33 -4.54
C ILE A 130 3.13 1.52 -5.16
N PHE A 131 3.84 2.63 -5.29
CA PHE A 131 3.33 3.85 -5.91
C PHE A 131 4.11 4.06 -7.21
N ALA A 132 3.41 3.97 -8.33
CA ALA A 132 4.00 4.07 -9.66
C ALA A 132 3.32 5.20 -10.44
N ASP A 133 4.11 6.18 -10.87
CA ASP A 133 3.62 7.26 -11.74
C ASP A 133 3.19 6.77 -13.13
N GLU A 134 3.76 5.65 -13.57
CA GLU A 134 3.46 5.03 -14.86
C GLU A 134 3.25 3.52 -14.72
N VAL A 135 2.00 3.10 -14.97
CA VAL A 135 1.60 1.68 -14.97
C VAL A 135 2.46 0.84 -15.93
N ALA A 136 2.81 1.40 -17.10
CA ALA A 136 3.64 0.69 -18.09
C ALA A 136 5.08 0.46 -17.61
N THR A 137 5.59 1.33 -16.74
CA THR A 137 6.94 1.21 -16.16
C THR A 137 6.99 0.10 -15.10
N PHE A 138 5.88 -0.14 -14.40
CA PHE A 138 5.70 -1.27 -13.49
C PHE A 138 5.46 -2.59 -14.26
N LEU A 139 4.59 -2.56 -15.27
CA LEU A 139 4.20 -3.74 -16.06
C LEU A 139 5.16 -4.06 -17.23
N LYS A 140 6.47 -3.79 -17.09
CA LYS A 140 7.42 -3.86 -18.21
C LYS A 140 7.35 -5.20 -18.97
N ASN A 141 6.95 -5.09 -20.23
CA ASN A 141 7.11 -6.03 -21.35
C ASN A 141 6.54 -7.46 -21.14
N PRO A 142 5.31 -7.76 -21.61
CA PRO A 142 4.67 -9.08 -21.47
C PRO A 142 5.43 -10.24 -22.13
N LYS A 143 6.48 -9.97 -22.93
CA LYS A 143 7.36 -10.99 -23.50
C LYS A 143 8.46 -11.48 -22.55
N SER A 144 8.82 -10.72 -21.53
CA SER A 144 9.87 -11.09 -20.56
C SER A 144 9.33 -11.53 -19.20
N ASP A 145 8.05 -11.28 -18.92
CA ASP A 145 7.49 -11.43 -17.57
C ASP A 145 6.07 -11.99 -17.59
N SER A 146 5.91 -13.20 -18.16
CA SER A 146 4.60 -13.85 -18.33
C SER A 146 3.88 -14.15 -17.01
N ASN A 147 4.59 -14.12 -15.89
CA ASN A 147 4.07 -14.59 -14.59
C ASN A 147 3.72 -13.46 -13.62
N LEU A 148 4.08 -12.21 -13.91
CA LEU A 148 3.81 -11.07 -13.02
C LEU A 148 2.32 -10.94 -12.67
N PHE A 149 1.43 -11.07 -13.65
CA PHE A 149 -0.02 -10.99 -13.40
C PHE A 149 -0.55 -12.14 -12.53
N THR A 150 0.00 -13.35 -12.69
CA THR A 150 -0.33 -14.49 -11.84
C THR A 150 0.07 -14.20 -10.40
N TRP A 151 1.30 -13.72 -10.18
CA TRP A 151 1.79 -13.36 -8.85
C TRP A 151 0.99 -12.22 -8.23
N LEU A 152 0.65 -11.17 -8.98
CA LEU A 152 -0.21 -10.10 -8.46
C LEU A 152 -1.58 -10.64 -8.02
N THR A 153 -2.13 -11.63 -8.74
CA THR A 153 -3.40 -12.25 -8.35
C THR A 153 -3.26 -13.07 -7.06
N GLU A 154 -2.20 -13.87 -6.94
CA GLU A 154 -1.92 -14.67 -5.73
C GLU A 154 -1.64 -13.78 -4.51
N LEU A 155 -0.86 -12.72 -4.68
CA LEU A 155 -0.57 -11.72 -3.64
C LEU A 155 -1.83 -10.98 -3.20
N TYR A 156 -2.77 -10.73 -4.11
CA TYR A 156 -4.05 -10.10 -3.77
C TYR A 156 -4.90 -11.00 -2.88
N ASP A 157 -5.04 -12.27 -3.28
CA ASP A 157 -5.76 -13.32 -2.54
C ASP A 157 -5.08 -13.70 -1.22
N CYS A 158 -3.87 -13.23 -0.99
CA CYS A 158 -3.06 -13.53 0.18
C CYS A 158 -2.80 -15.04 0.37
N LYS A 159 -2.54 -15.73 -0.73
CA LYS A 159 -2.15 -17.14 -0.76
C LYS A 159 -0.65 -17.32 -0.57
#